data_AF-A0A6C0EUZ1-F1
#
_entry.id   AF-A0A6C0EUZ1-F1
#
_cell.length_a   1.000
_cell.length_b   1.000
_cell.length_c   1.000
_cell.angle_alpha   90.00
_cell.angle_beta   90.00
_cell.angle_gamma   90.00
#
_symmetry.space_group_name_H-M   'P 1'
#
loop_
_entity.id
_entity.type
_entity.pdbx_description
1 polymer ?
#
loop_
_entity_poly.entity_id
_entity_poly.type
_entity_poly.pdbx_seq_one_letter_code
_entity_poly.pdbx_strand_id
1 'polypeptide(L)'
;MSNILSIYIPRMSANVTEESIYHEFDYSVGFIERIDFVPIGKKTPGFTEENTDAKYKSAFIHFYNSIPEKISAAFEGGKSYKFQPKCTKEYWFILPNKNPIKTTMMNKTQIVENCRYLENKIEEQQETIAALEQKLEGVHQVVYQLLGGVFNQTTQAATLSTYLNELFPSVVLPPNEEEDISHWNAWPTTRQGDECERRIAAIEKQMHSMMTSTKQPDVVSHEESITDSTHSSMPGLIEEAEYEQEEGEEEYEEEEDDEEEYLYQGAPSIIIAANRKERNQESNKIWWWY
;
A
#
# COMPACT_ATOMS: atom_id res chain seq x y z
N MET A 1 -11.63 -19.56 36.39
CA MET A 1 -10.47 -20.12 35.66
C MET A 1 -11.00 -20.64 34.34
N SER A 2 -10.41 -20.23 33.21
CA SER A 2 -10.82 -20.74 31.90
C SER A 2 -10.40 -22.20 31.81
N ASN A 3 -11.35 -23.13 31.65
CA ASN A 3 -11.02 -24.53 31.43
C ASN A 3 -10.31 -24.64 30.08
N ILE A 4 -9.00 -24.92 30.12
CA ILE A 4 -8.22 -25.18 28.91
C ILE A 4 -8.62 -26.56 28.41
N LEU A 5 -9.36 -26.60 27.31
CA LEU A 5 -9.80 -27.84 26.66
C LEU A 5 -8.99 -28.18 25.41
N SER A 6 -7.95 -27.40 25.12
CA SER A 6 -7.11 -27.62 23.94
C SER A 6 -5.64 -27.35 24.23
N ILE A 7 -4.80 -28.19 23.65
CA ILE A 7 -3.35 -28.12 23.74
C ILE A 7 -2.73 -27.97 22.35
N TYR A 8 -1.52 -27.42 22.32
CA TYR A 8 -0.74 -27.21 21.12
C TYR A 8 0.61 -27.91 21.26
N ILE A 9 0.98 -28.68 20.24
CA ILE A 9 2.29 -29.32 20.09
C ILE A 9 3.00 -28.64 18.92
N PRO A 10 4.01 -27.79 19.17
CA PRO A 10 4.61 -26.98 18.12
C PRO A 10 5.37 -27.76 17.07
N ARG A 11 5.93 -28.92 17.45
CA ARG A 11 6.77 -29.72 16.56
C ARG A 11 6.64 -31.19 16.90
N MET A 12 6.29 -31.96 15.88
CA MET A 12 6.27 -33.41 15.89
C MET A 12 6.70 -33.95 14.52
N SER A 13 7.19 -35.18 14.48
CA SER A 13 7.50 -35.86 13.23
C SER A 13 6.26 -35.96 12.33
N ALA A 14 6.43 -35.75 11.03
CA ALA A 14 5.34 -35.88 10.04
C ALA A 14 4.69 -37.28 10.05
N ASN A 15 5.45 -38.31 10.47
CA ASN A 15 5.02 -39.70 10.55
C ASN A 15 4.01 -39.99 11.68
N VAL A 16 3.84 -39.08 12.64
CA VAL A 16 2.90 -39.26 13.75
C VAL A 16 1.47 -39.15 13.21
N THR A 17 0.67 -40.19 13.36
CA THR A 17 -0.75 -40.19 12.91
C THR A 17 -1.70 -39.83 14.05
N GLU A 18 -2.98 -39.62 13.72
CA GLU A 18 -4.02 -39.38 14.73
C GLU A 18 -4.13 -40.58 15.69
N GLU A 19 -4.13 -41.80 15.16
CA GLU A 19 -4.24 -43.03 15.96
C GLU A 19 -3.07 -43.16 16.94
N SER A 20 -1.88 -42.73 16.53
CA SER A 20 -0.70 -42.69 17.40
C SER A 20 -0.93 -41.75 18.58
N ILE A 21 -1.49 -40.56 18.34
CA ILE A 21 -1.81 -39.59 19.39
C ILE A 21 -2.93 -40.13 20.28
N TYR A 22 -4.01 -40.67 19.70
CA TYR A 22 -5.07 -41.33 20.47
C TYR A 22 -4.46 -42.37 21.41
N HIS A 23 -3.67 -43.31 20.91
CA HIS A 23 -3.06 -44.35 21.74
C HIS A 23 -2.15 -43.79 22.86
N GLU A 24 -1.40 -42.70 22.62
CA GLU A 24 -0.57 -42.09 23.66
C GLU A 24 -1.39 -41.42 24.77
N PHE A 25 -2.53 -40.81 24.44
CA PHE A 25 -3.33 -40.04 25.39
C PHE A 25 -4.50 -40.83 26.01
N ASP A 26 -5.01 -41.87 25.35
CA ASP A 26 -6.16 -42.69 25.76
C ASP A 26 -5.89 -43.41 27.09
N TYR A 27 -4.64 -43.82 27.34
CA TYR A 27 -4.25 -44.47 28.59
C TYR A 27 -4.22 -43.58 29.83
N SER A 28 -4.36 -42.26 29.66
CA SER A 28 -4.04 -41.35 30.76
C SER A 28 -5.18 -40.46 31.21
N VAL A 29 -5.83 -39.62 30.37
CA VAL A 29 -6.59 -38.53 31.02
C VAL A 29 -7.69 -37.78 30.22
N GLY A 30 -8.19 -38.28 29.09
CA GLY A 30 -9.38 -37.64 28.49
C GLY A 30 -9.73 -38.11 27.07
N PHE A 31 -11.00 -37.98 26.72
CA PHE A 31 -11.50 -38.23 25.37
C PHE A 31 -11.07 -37.09 24.45
N ILE A 32 -10.17 -37.40 23.52
CA ILE A 32 -9.82 -36.48 22.43
C ILE A 32 -11.02 -36.39 21.49
N GLU A 33 -11.52 -35.17 21.29
CA GLU A 33 -12.61 -34.86 20.37
C GLU A 33 -12.09 -34.70 18.94
N ARG A 34 -10.99 -33.96 18.77
CA ARG A 34 -10.43 -33.61 17.46
C ARG A 34 -8.93 -33.38 17.54
N ILE A 35 -8.22 -33.74 16.48
CA ILE A 35 -6.81 -33.43 16.27
C ILE A 35 -6.68 -32.69 14.95
N ASP A 36 -6.09 -31.50 14.98
CA ASP A 36 -5.82 -30.71 13.78
C ASP A 36 -4.31 -30.66 13.54
N PHE A 37 -3.84 -31.26 12.45
CA PHE A 37 -2.45 -31.15 12.02
C PHE A 37 -2.24 -29.94 11.12
N VAL A 38 -1.15 -29.20 11.38
CA VAL A 38 -0.77 -28.05 10.56
C VAL A 38 0.69 -28.18 10.14
N PRO A 39 1.02 -28.15 8.84
CA PRO A 39 2.39 -28.23 8.36
C PRO A 39 3.20 -27.03 8.88
N ILE A 40 4.47 -27.26 9.22
CA ILE A 40 5.35 -26.17 9.66
C ILE A 40 6.00 -25.58 8.41
N GLY A 41 5.40 -24.53 7.86
CA GLY A 41 5.97 -23.74 6.77
C GLY A 41 6.74 -22.52 7.26
N LYS A 42 7.70 -22.04 6.46
CA LYS A 42 8.12 -20.63 6.58
C LYS A 42 6.90 -19.79 6.23
N LYS A 43 6.53 -18.83 7.08
CA LYS A 43 5.41 -17.93 6.84
C LYS A 43 5.66 -17.12 5.55
N THR A 44 5.27 -17.65 4.40
CA THR A 44 4.93 -16.83 3.25
C THR A 44 3.49 -16.38 3.44
N PRO A 45 3.19 -15.08 3.30
CA PRO A 45 1.79 -14.63 3.26
C PRO A 45 1.10 -15.27 2.05
N GLY A 46 0.05 -16.06 2.29
CA GLY A 46 -0.73 -16.73 1.25
C GLY A 46 -0.95 -18.23 1.49
N PHE A 47 -1.90 -18.83 0.76
CA PHE A 47 -2.16 -20.28 0.73
C PHE A 47 -1.16 -21.05 -0.17
N THR A 48 0.10 -20.63 -0.21
CA THR A 48 1.11 -21.27 -1.06
C THR A 48 1.88 -22.34 -0.28
N GLU A 49 1.73 -23.60 -0.69
CA GLU A 49 2.35 -24.78 -0.04
C GLU A 49 3.86 -24.92 -0.28
N GLU A 50 4.47 -24.02 -1.04
CA GLU A 50 5.80 -24.19 -1.66
C GLU A 50 6.98 -24.25 -0.68
N ASN A 51 6.79 -23.94 0.61
CA ASN A 51 7.87 -23.92 1.62
C ASN A 51 7.50 -24.63 2.93
N THR A 52 6.86 -25.80 2.83
CA THR A 52 6.54 -26.63 4.00
C THR A 52 7.69 -27.55 4.39
N ASP A 53 8.00 -27.65 5.69
CA ASP A 53 8.95 -28.63 6.22
C ASP A 53 8.32 -30.02 6.18
N ALA A 54 8.63 -30.80 5.14
CA ALA A 54 8.08 -32.15 4.96
C ALA A 54 8.40 -33.11 6.12
N LYS A 55 9.35 -32.79 7.01
CA LYS A 55 9.76 -33.68 8.11
C LYS A 55 8.96 -33.44 9.38
N TYR A 56 8.42 -32.23 9.57
CA TYR A 56 7.79 -31.84 10.82
C TYR A 56 6.45 -31.16 10.60
N LYS A 57 5.52 -31.44 11.50
CA LYS A 57 4.23 -30.78 11.59
C LYS A 57 3.97 -30.32 13.01
N SER A 58 2.99 -29.44 13.17
CA SER A 58 2.43 -29.06 14.45
C SER A 58 1.05 -29.69 14.61
N ALA A 59 0.58 -29.82 15.85
CA ALA A 59 -0.75 -30.37 16.12
C ALA A 59 -1.47 -29.55 17.18
N PHE A 60 -2.78 -29.40 16.98
CA PHE A 60 -3.72 -28.92 17.99
C PHE A 60 -4.60 -30.08 18.40
N ILE A 61 -4.68 -30.34 19.69
CA ILE A 61 -5.47 -31.45 20.23
C ILE A 61 -6.58 -30.84 21.09
N HIS A 62 -7.82 -31.22 20.80
CA HIS A 62 -9.03 -30.74 21.46
C HIS A 62 -9.63 -31.89 22.27
N PHE A 63 -9.91 -31.64 23.55
CA PHE A 63 -10.47 -32.61 24.48
C PHE A 63 -11.93 -32.26 24.78
N TYR A 64 -12.78 -33.29 24.89
CA TYR A 64 -14.21 -33.11 25.12
C TYR A 64 -14.52 -32.53 26.51
N ASN A 65 -13.84 -33.02 27.56
CA ASN A 65 -14.14 -32.67 28.95
C ASN A 65 -13.00 -31.98 29.69
N SER A 66 -11.81 -32.57 29.67
CA SER A 66 -10.67 -32.11 30.46
C SER A 66 -9.35 -32.53 29.83
N ILE A 67 -8.34 -31.69 29.99
CA ILE A 67 -6.96 -32.05 29.71
C ILE A 67 -6.38 -32.90 30.84
N PRO A 68 -5.30 -33.65 30.58
CA PRO A 68 -4.51 -34.29 31.62
C PRO A 68 -4.17 -33.43 32.84
N GLU A 69 -4.48 -33.91 34.05
CA GLU A 69 -4.18 -33.20 35.32
C GLU A 69 -2.71 -32.77 35.41
N LYS A 70 -1.78 -33.65 34.99
CA LYS A 70 -0.34 -33.34 34.95
C LYS A 70 -0.01 -32.16 34.02
N ILE A 71 -0.73 -32.05 32.90
CA ILE A 71 -0.57 -30.95 31.93
C ILE A 71 -1.26 -29.69 32.48
N SER A 72 -2.46 -29.83 33.07
CA SER A 72 -3.19 -28.73 33.70
C SER A 72 -2.37 -28.06 34.79
N ALA A 73 -1.78 -28.85 35.69
CA ALA A 73 -0.92 -28.35 36.76
C ALA A 73 0.32 -27.62 36.22
N ALA A 74 0.89 -28.06 35.10
CA ALA A 74 2.00 -27.36 34.45
C ALA A 74 1.56 -26.00 33.88
N PHE A 75 0.38 -25.94 33.27
CA PHE A 75 -0.19 -24.72 32.70
C PHE A 75 -0.59 -23.70 33.75
N GLU A 76 -1.14 -24.12 34.88
CA GLU A 76 -1.42 -23.25 36.04
C GLU A 76 -0.14 -22.59 36.56
N GLY A 77 1.00 -23.30 36.49
CA GLY A 77 2.32 -22.76 36.79
C GLY A 77 2.93 -21.90 35.68
N GLY A 78 2.22 -21.67 34.56
CA GLY A 78 2.72 -20.94 33.39
C GLY A 78 3.85 -21.64 32.63
N LYS A 79 4.01 -22.96 32.82
CA LYS A 79 5.09 -23.75 32.23
C LYS A 79 4.60 -24.61 31.07
N SER A 80 5.51 -24.93 30.17
CA SER A 80 5.30 -25.98 29.17
C SER A 80 5.43 -27.36 29.81
N TYR A 81 4.73 -28.35 29.26
CA TYR A 81 4.84 -29.73 29.71
C TYR A 81 5.64 -30.56 28.69
N LYS A 82 6.72 -31.21 29.14
CA LYS A 82 7.52 -32.10 28.32
C LYS A 82 6.96 -33.52 28.40
N PHE A 83 6.39 -34.01 27.31
CA PHE A 83 5.84 -35.34 27.20
C PHE A 83 6.78 -36.24 26.39
N GLN A 84 6.94 -37.49 26.81
CA GLN A 84 7.74 -38.48 26.07
C GLN A 84 6.79 -39.58 25.58
N PRO A 85 6.27 -39.48 24.35
CA PRO A 85 5.43 -40.52 23.75
C PRO A 85 6.19 -41.84 23.63
N LYS A 86 5.48 -42.97 23.67
CA LYS A 86 6.05 -44.30 23.40
C LYS A 86 6.20 -44.56 21.89
N CYS A 87 5.35 -43.95 21.07
CA CYS A 87 5.31 -44.12 19.61
C CYS A 87 6.53 -43.52 18.90
N THR A 88 7.26 -42.60 19.53
CA THR A 88 8.46 -41.99 18.96
C THR A 88 9.58 -41.93 20.01
N LYS A 89 10.84 -41.84 19.56
CA LYS A 89 11.99 -41.62 20.45
C LYS A 89 12.18 -40.15 20.83
N GLU A 90 11.32 -39.27 20.30
CA GLU A 90 11.38 -37.83 20.49
C GLU A 90 10.50 -37.43 21.68
N TYR A 91 10.75 -36.25 22.24
CA TYR A 91 9.86 -35.66 23.24
C TYR A 91 9.00 -34.57 22.58
N TRP A 92 7.78 -34.39 23.06
CA TRP A 92 6.87 -33.33 22.65
C TRP A 92 6.82 -32.24 23.71
N PHE A 93 6.89 -30.98 23.29
CA PHE A 93 6.53 -29.86 24.14
C PHE A 93 5.05 -29.57 23.96
N ILE A 94 4.31 -29.67 25.06
CA ILE A 94 2.87 -29.39 25.09
C ILE A 94 2.68 -27.99 25.69
N LEU A 95 1.99 -27.14 24.95
CA LEU A 95 1.67 -25.76 25.29
C LEU A 95 0.15 -25.57 25.38
N PRO A 96 -0.34 -24.57 26.14
CA PRO A 96 -1.75 -24.22 26.13
C PRO A 96 -2.11 -23.64 24.76
N ASN A 97 -3.22 -24.11 24.17
CA ASN A 97 -3.73 -23.51 22.95
C ASN A 97 -4.43 -22.18 23.28
N LYS A 98 -3.83 -21.06 22.87
CA LYS A 98 -4.35 -19.71 23.16
C LYS A 98 -5.60 -19.35 22.34
N ASN A 99 -5.70 -19.89 21.12
CA ASN A 99 -6.75 -19.55 20.17
C ASN A 99 -7.34 -20.84 19.59
N PRO A 100 -8.11 -21.62 20.38
CA PRO A 100 -8.70 -22.84 19.89
C PRO A 100 -9.70 -22.54 18.77
N ILE A 101 -9.47 -23.16 17.61
CA ILE A 101 -10.38 -23.08 16.48
C ILE A 101 -11.64 -23.85 16.83
N LYS A 102 -12.80 -23.19 16.76
CA LYS A 102 -14.09 -23.82 17.04
C LYS A 102 -14.42 -24.83 15.94
N THR A 103 -15.10 -25.91 16.31
CA THR A 103 -15.66 -26.85 15.31
C THR A 103 -16.65 -26.10 14.43
N THR A 104 -16.44 -26.17 13.12
CA THR A 104 -17.39 -25.64 12.14
C THR A 104 -18.54 -26.63 11.98
N MET A 105 -19.78 -26.11 12.01
CA MET A 105 -20.98 -26.89 11.68
C MET A 105 -21.22 -26.93 10.16
N MET A 106 -20.39 -26.24 9.38
CA MET A 106 -20.53 -26.18 7.93
C MET A 106 -19.90 -27.41 7.29
N ASN A 107 -20.59 -27.94 6.29
CA ASN A 107 -20.02 -28.98 5.42
C ASN A 107 -18.87 -28.39 4.59
N LYS A 108 -17.93 -29.24 4.17
CA LYS A 108 -16.82 -28.89 3.27
C LYS A 108 -17.31 -28.10 2.04
N THR A 109 -18.42 -28.52 1.41
CA THR A 109 -18.99 -27.80 0.26
C THR A 109 -19.42 -26.38 0.61
N GLN A 110 -20.03 -26.16 1.79
CA GLN A 110 -20.41 -24.82 2.25
C GLN A 110 -19.20 -23.96 2.58
N ILE A 111 -18.14 -24.57 3.12
CA ILE A 111 -16.88 -23.88 3.40
C ILE A 111 -16.25 -23.39 2.10
N VAL A 112 -16.19 -24.25 1.07
CA VAL A 112 -15.66 -23.89 -0.25
C VAL A 112 -16.46 -22.75 -0.88
N GLU A 113 -17.79 -22.80 -0.84
CA GLU A 113 -18.62 -21.73 -1.39
C GLU A 113 -18.45 -20.41 -0.63
N ASN A 114 -18.35 -20.46 0.70
CA ASN A 114 -18.06 -19.28 1.51
C ASN A 114 -16.67 -18.70 1.21
N CYS A 115 -15.66 -19.55 0.97
CA CYS A 115 -14.34 -19.09 0.55
C CYS A 115 -14.40 -18.38 -0.79
N ARG A 116 -15.08 -18.95 -1.79
CA ARG A 116 -15.28 -18.32 -3.10
C ARG A 116 -16.00 -16.98 -2.99
N TYR A 117 -17.06 -16.91 -2.18
CA TYR A 117 -17.76 -15.66 -1.90
C TYR A 117 -16.85 -14.59 -1.29
N LEU A 118 -15.99 -14.99 -0.33
CA LEU A 118 -15.04 -14.08 0.30
C LEU A 118 -13.94 -13.63 -0.66
N GLU A 119 -13.46 -14.50 -1.55
CA GLU A 119 -12.49 -14.16 -2.60
C GLU A 119 -13.07 -13.09 -3.54
N ASN A 120 -14.29 -13.30 -4.05
CA ASN A 120 -14.97 -12.29 -4.88
C ASN A 120 -15.15 -10.96 -4.13
N LYS A 121 -15.51 -10.99 -2.84
CA LYS A 121 -15.63 -9.75 -2.05
C LYS A 121 -14.30 -9.04 -1.81
N ILE A 122 -13.19 -9.77 -1.74
CA ILE A 122 -11.85 -9.18 -1.66
C ILE A 122 -11.48 -8.52 -3.00
N GLU A 123 -11.82 -9.15 -4.12
CA GLU A 123 -11.62 -8.60 -5.47
C GLU A 123 -12.40 -7.29 -5.67
N GLU A 124 -13.71 -7.29 -5.38
CA GLU A 124 -14.55 -6.07 -5.42
C GLU A 124 -13.97 -4.95 -4.52
N GLN A 125 -13.46 -5.30 -3.34
CA GLN A 125 -12.82 -4.32 -2.44
C GLN A 125 -11.52 -3.79 -3.03
N GLN A 126 -10.72 -4.62 -3.68
CA GLN A 126 -9.47 -4.23 -4.31
C GLN A 126 -9.72 -3.26 -5.47
N GLU A 127 -10.73 -3.51 -6.29
CA GLU A 127 -11.17 -2.61 -7.37
C GLU A 127 -11.66 -1.27 -6.80
N THR A 128 -12.47 -1.30 -5.74
CA THR A 128 -12.96 -0.09 -5.08
C THR A 128 -11.81 0.73 -4.51
N ILE A 129 -10.81 0.09 -3.90
CA ILE A 129 -9.60 0.75 -3.40
C ILE A 129 -8.83 1.40 -4.54
N ALA A 130 -8.59 0.68 -5.64
CA ALA A 130 -7.90 1.23 -6.80
C ALA A 130 -8.62 2.46 -7.39
N ALA A 131 -9.95 2.39 -7.51
CA ALA A 131 -10.77 3.51 -7.98
C ALA A 131 -10.71 4.72 -7.03
N LEU A 132 -10.70 4.48 -5.72
CA LEU A 132 -10.55 5.54 -4.72
C LEU A 132 -9.15 6.16 -4.74
N GLU A 133 -8.09 5.36 -4.93
CA GLU A 133 -6.71 5.83 -5.08
C GLU A 133 -6.57 6.73 -6.32
N GLN A 134 -7.18 6.35 -7.45
CA GLN A 134 -7.19 7.18 -8.65
C GLN A 134 -7.91 8.52 -8.43
N LYS A 135 -9.07 8.50 -7.77
CA LYS A 135 -9.80 9.74 -7.42
C LYS A 135 -8.99 10.63 -6.47
N LEU A 136 -8.31 10.03 -5.49
CA LEU A 136 -7.43 10.74 -4.57
C LEU A 136 -6.28 11.44 -5.33
N GLU A 137 -5.66 10.75 -6.28
CA GLU A 137 -4.61 11.32 -7.13
C GLU A 137 -5.14 12.49 -7.97
N GLY A 138 -6.33 12.35 -8.57
CA GLY A 138 -6.97 13.46 -9.28
C GLY A 138 -7.23 14.68 -8.38
N VAL A 139 -7.71 14.45 -7.15
CA VAL A 139 -7.88 15.53 -6.16
C VAL A 139 -6.54 16.15 -5.77
N HIS A 140 -5.50 15.35 -5.55
CA HIS A 140 -4.16 15.85 -5.25
C HIS A 140 -3.63 16.73 -6.38
N GLN A 141 -3.85 16.35 -7.64
CA GLN A 141 -3.44 17.16 -8.79
C GLN A 141 -4.18 18.50 -8.84
N VAL A 142 -5.50 18.50 -8.62
CA VAL A 142 -6.29 19.74 -8.58
C VAL A 142 -5.86 20.62 -7.40
N VAL A 143 -5.68 20.05 -6.22
CA VAL A 143 -5.20 20.78 -5.03
C VAL A 143 -3.80 21.32 -5.27
N TYR A 144 -2.91 20.55 -5.90
CA TYR A 144 -1.58 21.02 -6.29
C TYR A 144 -1.66 22.18 -7.28
N GLN A 145 -2.54 22.10 -8.29
CA GLN A 145 -2.76 23.22 -9.22
C GLN A 145 -3.36 24.46 -8.54
N LEU A 146 -4.24 24.28 -7.55
CA LEU A 146 -4.86 25.40 -6.82
C LEU A 146 -3.92 26.02 -5.78
N LEU A 147 -3.12 25.22 -5.07
CA LEU A 147 -2.25 25.67 -3.98
C LEU A 147 -0.82 25.96 -4.44
N GLY A 148 -0.24 25.06 -5.23
CA GLY A 148 1.09 25.21 -5.82
C GLY A 148 1.05 25.85 -7.21
N GLY A 149 -0.07 25.73 -7.93
CA GLY A 149 -0.15 26.16 -9.31
C GLY A 149 -0.54 27.63 -9.54
N VAL A 150 -0.97 28.33 -8.50
CA VAL A 150 -1.37 29.74 -8.59
C VAL A 150 -0.18 30.67 -8.38
N PHE A 151 0.86 30.26 -7.63
CA PHE A 151 2.04 31.08 -7.38
C PHE A 151 3.30 30.24 -7.11
N ASN A 152 4.37 30.46 -7.88
CA ASN A 152 5.72 30.16 -7.40
C ASN A 152 6.04 31.16 -6.27
N GLN A 153 5.98 30.73 -5.02
CA GLN A 153 6.13 31.60 -3.85
C GLN A 153 7.49 32.30 -3.77
N THR A 154 8.48 31.87 -4.57
CA THR A 154 9.81 32.48 -4.61
C THR A 154 9.88 33.59 -5.66
N THR A 155 9.45 33.32 -6.89
CA THR A 155 9.58 34.25 -8.03
C THR A 155 8.36 35.13 -8.26
N GLN A 156 7.19 34.74 -7.72
CA GLN A 156 5.91 35.41 -7.94
C GLN A 156 5.29 35.97 -6.64
N ALA A 157 6.03 35.99 -5.53
CA ALA A 157 5.57 36.58 -4.27
C ALA A 157 5.18 38.06 -4.42
N ALA A 158 5.92 38.80 -5.25
CA ALA A 158 5.64 40.21 -5.54
C ALA A 158 4.27 40.38 -6.22
N THR A 159 3.97 39.53 -7.21
CA THR A 159 2.68 39.52 -7.91
C THR A 159 1.51 39.20 -6.99
N LEU A 160 1.66 38.20 -6.10
CA LEU A 160 0.64 37.90 -5.09
C LEU A 160 0.39 39.11 -4.20
N SER A 161 1.47 39.80 -3.82
CA SER A 161 1.41 41.00 -2.98
C SER A 161 0.70 42.16 -3.71
N THR A 162 0.92 42.32 -5.03
CA THR A 162 0.21 43.30 -5.86
C THR A 162 -1.30 43.02 -5.90
N TYR A 163 -1.70 41.77 -6.16
CA TYR A 163 -3.13 41.41 -6.18
C TYR A 163 -3.79 41.53 -4.81
N LEU A 164 -3.08 41.15 -3.74
CA LEU A 164 -3.59 41.33 -2.37
C LEU A 164 -3.77 42.81 -2.01
N ASN A 165 -2.87 43.70 -2.48
CA ASN A 165 -3.00 45.15 -2.26
C ASN A 165 -4.16 45.76 -3.08
N GLU A 166 -4.45 45.27 -4.28
CA GLU A 166 -5.63 45.68 -5.06
C GLU A 166 -6.94 45.19 -4.44
N LEU A 167 -6.99 43.92 -4.01
CA LEU A 167 -8.19 43.30 -3.43
C LEU A 167 -8.47 43.77 -2.00
N PHE A 168 -7.42 44.07 -1.24
CA PHE A 168 -7.50 44.49 0.17
C PHE A 168 -6.66 45.74 0.44
N PRO A 169 -7.09 46.93 -0.02
CA PRO A 169 -6.31 48.18 0.11
C PRO A 169 -6.01 48.60 1.55
N SER A 170 -6.73 48.04 2.52
CA SER A 170 -6.57 48.32 3.94
C SER A 170 -5.48 47.49 4.62
N VAL A 171 -4.99 46.43 3.98
CA VAL A 171 -3.92 45.57 4.50
C VAL A 171 -2.62 45.95 3.81
N VAL A 172 -1.87 46.87 4.40
CA VAL A 172 -0.53 47.24 3.89
C VAL A 172 0.45 46.15 4.29
N LEU A 173 0.73 45.23 3.36
CA LEU A 173 1.83 44.28 3.50
C LEU A 173 3.17 45.04 3.34
N PRO A 174 4.20 44.73 4.13
CA PRO A 174 5.51 45.35 3.98
C PRO A 174 6.06 45.06 2.56
N PRO A 175 6.67 46.04 1.90
CA PRO A 175 7.23 45.85 0.57
C PRO A 175 8.34 44.78 0.67
N ASN A 176 8.12 43.65 0.00
CA ASN A 176 9.19 42.68 -0.23
C ASN A 176 10.25 43.38 -1.09
N GLU A 177 11.52 43.29 -0.69
CA GLU A 177 12.63 43.86 -1.44
C GLU A 177 12.55 43.41 -2.90
N GLU A 178 12.49 44.41 -3.78
CA GLU A 178 11.94 44.34 -5.13
C GLU A 178 12.81 43.49 -6.07
N GLU A 179 12.36 42.28 -6.40
CA GLU A 179 12.74 41.70 -7.69
C GLU A 179 11.92 42.38 -8.78
N ASP A 180 12.60 43.07 -9.72
CA ASP A 180 11.99 43.77 -10.84
C ASP A 180 11.24 42.78 -11.75
N ILE A 181 9.94 42.65 -11.53
CA ILE A 181 9.03 41.78 -12.30
C ILE A 181 8.60 42.38 -13.64
N SER A 182 9.07 43.58 -14.03
CA SER A 182 8.65 44.24 -15.28
C SER A 182 9.03 43.48 -16.56
N HIS A 183 9.96 42.53 -16.48
CA HIS A 183 10.37 41.71 -17.61
C HIS A 183 9.38 40.58 -17.98
N TRP A 184 8.43 40.25 -17.09
CA TRP A 184 7.43 39.21 -17.34
C TRP A 184 6.20 39.80 -18.03
N ASN A 185 6.22 39.85 -19.37
CA ASN A 185 5.07 40.30 -20.18
C ASN A 185 3.92 39.27 -20.28
N ALA A 186 4.13 38.03 -19.82
CA ALA A 186 3.13 36.98 -19.78
C ALA A 186 3.28 36.14 -18.49
N TRP A 187 2.15 35.88 -17.84
CA TRP A 187 2.10 35.17 -16.55
C TRP A 187 2.22 33.66 -16.77
N PRO A 188 3.27 32.99 -16.27
CA PRO A 188 3.40 31.56 -16.46
C PRO A 188 2.56 30.82 -15.41
N THR A 189 1.63 29.99 -15.86
CA THR A 189 0.99 28.99 -15.00
C THR A 189 1.98 27.84 -14.79
N THR A 190 2.59 27.84 -13.61
CA THR A 190 3.35 26.82 -12.86
C THR A 190 3.60 25.42 -13.43
N ARG A 191 2.71 24.72 -14.15
CA ARG A 191 3.13 23.46 -14.82
C ARG A 191 3.93 23.74 -16.09
N GLN A 192 3.47 24.70 -16.89
CA GLN A 192 4.27 25.25 -17.99
C GLN A 192 5.41 26.12 -17.44
N GLY A 193 5.18 26.79 -16.30
CA GLY A 193 6.18 27.60 -15.60
C GLY A 193 7.42 26.80 -15.21
N ASP A 194 7.28 25.71 -14.45
CA ASP A 194 8.42 24.93 -13.96
C ASP A 194 9.16 24.20 -15.09
N GLU A 195 8.45 23.77 -16.13
CA GLU A 195 9.06 23.14 -17.31
C GLU A 195 9.76 24.18 -18.19
N CYS A 196 9.16 25.36 -18.37
CA CYS A 196 9.81 26.49 -19.04
C CYS A 196 11.01 26.99 -18.23
N GLU A 197 10.92 27.10 -16.90
CA GLU A 197 12.04 27.52 -16.04
C GLU A 197 13.19 26.50 -16.14
N ARG A 198 12.90 25.19 -16.07
CA ARG A 198 13.92 24.15 -16.32
C ARG A 198 14.55 24.26 -17.71
N ARG A 199 13.73 24.51 -18.73
CA ARG A 199 14.19 24.64 -20.12
C ARG A 199 15.03 25.90 -20.31
N ILE A 200 14.61 27.03 -19.74
CA ILE A 200 15.33 28.30 -19.76
C ILE A 200 16.67 28.15 -19.05
N ALA A 201 16.70 27.58 -17.84
CA ALA A 201 17.94 27.32 -17.10
C ALA A 201 18.92 26.42 -17.88
N ALA A 202 18.41 25.44 -18.63
CA ALA A 202 19.22 24.60 -19.50
C ALA A 202 19.81 25.41 -20.69
N ILE A 203 19.01 26.27 -21.32
CA ILE A 203 19.44 27.16 -22.42
C ILE A 203 20.46 28.18 -21.93
N GLU A 204 20.23 28.82 -20.78
CA GLU A 204 21.16 29.78 -20.19
C GLU A 204 22.51 29.13 -19.88
N LYS A 205 22.50 27.91 -19.34
CA LYS A 205 23.72 27.12 -19.10
C LYS A 205 24.47 26.83 -20.40
N GLN A 206 23.76 26.52 -21.49
CA GLN A 206 24.37 26.32 -22.80
C GLN A 206 24.96 27.62 -23.38
N MET A 207 24.24 28.75 -23.31
CA MET A 207 24.74 30.05 -23.74
C MET A 207 26.01 30.46 -22.97
N HIS A 208 26.04 30.24 -21.66
CA HIS A 208 27.20 30.59 -20.83
C HIS A 208 28.43 29.75 -21.19
N SER A 209 28.25 28.46 -21.49
CA SER A 209 29.29 27.57 -22.01
C SER A 209 29.84 28.06 -23.35
N MET A 210 28.96 28.48 -24.28
CA MET A 210 29.40 29.01 -25.57
C MET A 210 30.15 30.34 -25.44
N MET A 211 29.69 31.27 -24.59
CA MET A 211 30.37 32.56 -24.40
C MET A 211 31.74 32.44 -23.74
N THR A 212 31.94 31.46 -22.86
CA THR A 212 33.23 31.22 -22.19
C THR A 212 34.25 30.53 -23.10
N SER A 213 33.80 29.74 -24.07
CA SER A 213 34.66 29.08 -25.07
C SER A 213 35.21 30.05 -26.13
N THR A 214 34.58 31.20 -26.34
CA THR A 214 34.95 32.18 -27.39
C THR A 214 36.01 33.19 -26.96
N LYS A 215 36.48 33.17 -25.70
CA LYS A 215 37.65 33.97 -25.29
C LYS A 215 38.94 33.20 -25.61
N GLN A 216 39.40 33.44 -26.84
CA GLN A 216 40.67 33.13 -27.52
C GLN A 216 41.92 32.87 -26.65
N PRO A 217 42.94 32.19 -27.21
CA PRO A 217 44.32 32.62 -27.05
C PRO A 217 44.76 33.48 -28.24
N ASP A 218 45.17 34.66 -27.81
CA ASP A 218 45.72 35.84 -28.47
C ASP A 218 46.98 35.59 -29.36
N VAL A 219 47.20 36.57 -30.26
CA VAL A 219 48.45 36.97 -30.94
C VAL A 219 49.06 36.09 -32.04
N VAL A 220 48.81 36.44 -33.32
CA VAL A 220 49.87 36.84 -34.27
C VAL A 220 49.33 37.93 -35.19
N SER A 221 50.00 39.08 -35.18
CA SER A 221 49.77 40.25 -36.01
C SER A 221 50.11 40.01 -37.49
N HIS A 222 49.16 40.21 -38.39
CA HIS A 222 49.46 40.58 -39.77
C HIS A 222 48.44 41.55 -40.35
N GLU A 223 49.00 42.55 -41.02
CA GLU A 223 48.38 43.74 -41.58
C GLU A 223 47.48 43.45 -42.79
N GLU A 224 46.56 44.38 -43.03
CA GLU A 224 45.88 44.71 -44.29
C GLU A 224 45.04 43.61 -44.99
N SER A 225 43.71 43.79 -44.98
CA SER A 225 43.03 44.41 -46.12
C SER A 225 41.54 44.59 -45.85
N ILE A 226 41.04 45.73 -46.30
CA ILE A 226 39.64 46.11 -46.31
C ILE A 226 38.97 45.37 -47.48
N THR A 227 37.98 44.52 -47.19
CA THR A 227 36.92 44.22 -48.15
C THR A 227 35.59 44.07 -47.44
N ASP A 228 34.68 45.00 -47.73
CA ASP A 228 33.26 44.93 -47.44
C ASP A 228 32.67 43.62 -47.97
N SER A 229 32.07 42.81 -47.08
CA SER A 229 31.31 41.61 -47.47
C SER A 229 30.01 41.55 -46.68
N THR A 230 28.99 42.18 -47.25
CA THR A 230 27.57 42.09 -46.88
C THR A 230 26.98 40.76 -47.34
N HIS A 231 27.23 39.65 -46.65
CA HIS A 231 26.50 38.41 -46.90
C HIS A 231 26.07 37.78 -45.57
N SER A 232 24.83 38.10 -45.19
CA SER A 232 24.09 37.37 -44.18
C SER A 232 23.76 35.99 -44.75
N SER A 233 24.49 34.96 -44.31
CA SER A 233 24.16 33.56 -44.60
C SER A 233 23.63 32.94 -43.32
N MET A 234 22.30 33.01 -43.18
CA MET A 234 21.52 32.24 -42.23
C MET A 234 21.50 30.78 -42.72
N PRO A 235 22.13 29.81 -42.03
CA PRO A 235 22.07 28.41 -42.44
C PRO A 235 20.66 27.89 -42.13
N GLY A 236 19.94 27.50 -43.18
CA GLY A 236 18.69 26.77 -43.06
C GLY A 236 18.94 25.37 -42.50
N LEU A 237 18.46 25.12 -41.29
CA LEU A 237 18.31 23.80 -40.69
C LEU A 237 16.90 23.73 -40.11
N ILE A 238 15.94 23.47 -41.00
CA ILE A 238 14.66 22.86 -40.64
C ILE A 238 14.71 21.51 -41.33
N GLU A 239 15.19 20.50 -40.59
CA GLU A 239 14.94 19.10 -40.92
C GLU A 239 13.50 18.83 -40.49
N GLU A 240 12.62 18.72 -41.48
CA GLU A 240 11.25 18.24 -41.31
C GLU A 240 11.32 16.79 -40.82
N ALA A 241 11.11 16.59 -39.52
CA ALA A 241 10.78 15.28 -38.99
C ALA A 241 9.33 14.97 -39.39
N GLU A 242 9.18 14.11 -40.39
CA GLU A 242 7.92 13.43 -40.71
C GLU A 242 7.51 12.60 -39.49
N TYR A 243 6.54 13.09 -38.73
CA TYR A 243 5.82 12.28 -37.74
C TYR A 243 4.71 11.55 -38.48
N GLU A 244 4.90 10.27 -38.73
CA GLU A 244 3.82 9.34 -39.08
C GLU A 244 2.83 9.33 -37.91
N GLN A 245 1.68 9.97 -38.10
CA GLN A 245 0.51 9.82 -37.25
C GLN A 245 -0.13 8.46 -37.58
N GLU A 246 0.15 7.44 -36.77
CA GLU A 246 -0.71 6.26 -36.69
C GLU A 246 -2.04 6.72 -36.06
N GLU A 247 -3.06 6.93 -36.90
CA GLU A 247 -4.46 7.01 -36.49
C GLU A 247 -4.87 5.64 -35.94
N GLY A 248 -4.72 5.45 -34.63
CA GLY A 248 -5.41 4.39 -33.90
C GLY A 248 -6.87 4.76 -33.76
N GLU A 249 -7.73 4.12 -34.56
CA GLU A 249 -9.17 4.09 -34.34
C GLU A 249 -9.43 3.33 -33.03
N GLU A 250 -9.59 4.07 -31.91
CA GLU A 250 -10.13 3.51 -30.67
C GLU A 250 -11.64 3.27 -30.89
N GLU A 251 -11.96 2.02 -31.22
CA GLU A 251 -13.32 1.49 -31.26
C GLU A 251 -13.84 1.41 -29.81
N TYR A 252 -14.69 2.37 -29.44
CA TYR A 252 -15.42 2.32 -28.16
C TYR A 252 -16.51 1.26 -28.27
N GLU A 253 -16.29 0.09 -27.66
CA GLU A 253 -17.37 -0.84 -27.36
C GLU A 253 -18.24 -0.21 -26.25
N GLU A 254 -19.43 0.27 -26.60
CA GLU A 254 -20.50 0.57 -25.65
C GLU A 254 -20.93 -0.76 -25.02
N GLU A 255 -20.39 -1.09 -23.85
CA GLU A 255 -20.99 -2.13 -23.00
C GLU A 255 -22.36 -1.63 -22.55
N GLU A 256 -23.42 -2.20 -23.13
CA GLU A 256 -24.78 -2.06 -22.64
C GLU A 256 -24.84 -2.59 -21.21
N ASP A 257 -24.84 -1.68 -20.23
CA ASP A 257 -25.18 -1.96 -18.84
C ASP A 257 -26.62 -2.51 -18.79
N ASP A 258 -26.74 -3.82 -18.91
CA ASP A 258 -27.93 -4.57 -18.52
C ASP A 258 -28.08 -4.41 -17.00
N GLU A 259 -28.82 -3.37 -16.60
CA GLU A 259 -29.35 -3.22 -15.23
C GLU A 259 -30.27 -4.42 -14.92
N GLU A 260 -29.68 -5.54 -14.50
CA GLU A 260 -30.43 -6.63 -13.89
C GLU A 260 -31.03 -6.12 -12.57
N GLU A 261 -32.33 -5.80 -12.63
CA GLU A 261 -33.19 -5.46 -11.51
C GLU A 261 -33.28 -6.69 -10.56
N TYR A 262 -32.31 -6.81 -9.65
CA TYR A 262 -32.35 -7.82 -8.59
C TYR A 262 -33.49 -7.51 -7.63
N LEU A 263 -34.62 -8.19 -7.85
CA LEU A 263 -35.80 -8.19 -7.00
C LEU A 263 -35.42 -8.69 -5.59
N TYR A 264 -35.14 -7.75 -4.69
CA TYR A 264 -34.71 -7.99 -3.32
C TYR A 264 -35.84 -8.67 -2.51
N GLN A 265 -35.88 -10.01 -2.51
CA GLN A 265 -36.75 -10.76 -1.63
C GLN A 265 -36.21 -10.72 -0.19
N GLY A 266 -36.69 -9.72 0.55
CA GLY A 266 -36.95 -9.74 1.99
C GLY A 266 -35.95 -10.49 2.90
N ALA A 267 -34.90 -9.80 3.32
CA ALA A 267 -34.24 -10.14 4.58
C ALA A 267 -35.05 -9.59 5.77
N PRO A 268 -35.23 -10.36 6.87
CA PRO A 268 -36.06 -9.96 8.00
C PRO A 268 -35.45 -8.78 8.79
N SER A 269 -36.29 -7.76 9.04
CA SER A 269 -35.97 -6.56 9.80
C SER A 269 -35.33 -6.86 11.16
N ILE A 270 -34.03 -6.57 11.29
CA ILE A 270 -33.38 -6.41 12.60
C ILE A 270 -33.76 -5.02 13.11
N ILE A 271 -34.69 -4.99 14.06
CA ILE A 271 -35.03 -3.81 14.85
C ILE A 271 -33.81 -3.44 15.70
N ILE A 272 -33.01 -2.48 15.26
CA ILE A 272 -32.00 -1.84 16.10
C ILE A 272 -32.70 -0.77 16.92
N ALA A 273 -33.09 -1.15 18.13
CA ALA A 273 -33.53 -0.22 19.16
C ALA A 273 -32.38 0.74 19.51
N ALA A 274 -32.64 2.03 19.31
CA ALA A 274 -31.78 3.11 19.72
C ALA A 274 -31.56 3.06 21.25
N ASN A 275 -30.32 2.84 21.67
CA ASN A 275 -29.86 3.20 23.01
C ASN A 275 -28.74 4.23 22.90
N ARG A 276 -29.17 5.49 22.88
CA ARG A 276 -28.38 6.69 23.10
C ARG A 276 -28.08 6.78 24.60
N LYS A 277 -26.86 6.41 25.03
CA LYS A 277 -26.32 6.87 26.30
C LYS A 277 -24.79 7.00 26.25
N GLU A 278 -24.38 8.25 26.48
CA GLU A 278 -23.14 8.68 27.13
C GLU A 278 -21.82 8.47 26.39
N ARG A 279 -21.46 9.51 25.62
CA ARG A 279 -20.08 10.01 25.52
C ARG A 279 -19.54 10.24 26.93
N ASN A 280 -18.42 9.60 27.28
CA ASN A 280 -17.35 10.28 27.99
C ASN A 280 -16.00 9.58 27.77
N GLN A 281 -15.06 10.40 27.29
CA GLN A 281 -13.61 10.36 27.47
C GLN A 281 -12.99 9.05 27.96
N GLU A 282 -12.17 8.40 27.11
CA GLU A 282 -10.81 8.02 27.50
C GLU A 282 -9.97 7.61 26.28
N SER A 283 -9.00 8.46 25.98
CA SER A 283 -7.62 8.12 25.65
C SER A 283 -7.35 7.21 24.43
N ASN A 284 -7.08 7.88 23.31
CA ASN A 284 -6.12 7.43 22.30
C ASN A 284 -4.83 6.92 22.97
N LYS A 285 -4.61 5.60 22.95
CA LYS A 285 -3.30 4.98 23.09
C LYS A 285 -3.06 4.11 21.86
N ILE A 286 -2.43 4.72 20.86
CA ILE A 286 -1.79 4.04 19.74
C ILE A 286 -0.55 3.33 20.31
N TRP A 287 -0.56 2.00 20.28
CA TRP A 287 0.60 1.18 20.61
C TRP A 287 1.38 0.92 19.33
N TRP A 288 2.55 1.55 19.20
CA TRP A 288 3.60 1.09 18.30
C TRP A 288 4.37 -0.02 19.00
N TRP A 289 4.51 -1.19 18.37
CA TRP A 289 5.41 -2.26 18.80
C TRP A 289 6.70 -2.17 17.97
N TYR A 290 7.82 -2.02 18.68
CA TYR A 290 9.15 -2.50 18.29
C TYR A 290 9.44 -3.77 19.09
#